data_AF-A0A7C5VH69-F1
#
_entry.id   AF-A0A7C5VH69-F1
#
_cell.length_a   1.000
_cell.length_b   1.000
_cell.length_c   1.000
_cell.angle_alpha   90.00
_cell.angle_beta   90.00
_cell.angle_gamma   90.00
#
_symmetry.space_group_name_H-M   'P 1'
#
loop_
_entity.id
_entity.type
_entity.pdbx_description
1 polymer ?
#
loop_
_entity_poly.entity_id
_entity_poly.type
_entity_poly.pdbx_seq_one_letter_code
_entity_poly.pdbx_strand_id
1 'polypeptide(L)'
;MGLPGGEREAPPPRTPSPEGHTPGGVADEVARYRAWQAVAAALGGRITLVPGEAYPEAVRRRFPGLPERHMGLDVVYGDPRKGGDPVRSPFVGRVVDVGEHPQYGNYIVLDVGDGIQVKAAHLQAFGVGMRPGREVKPGDVLGLEGATGAATGPHTHWELRRGGRPVADPDEFLQLWERLTREKPEGARSGGAPTGELRIRIEGDGRLRLEGVPDPARRREAEAALNRGLAEALEVVHRPPENWRGG
;
A
#
# COMPACT_ATOMS: atom_id res chain seq x y z
N MET A 1 -62.76 -34.02 6.65
CA MET A 1 -61.67 -34.99 6.92
C MET A 1 -60.68 -34.85 5.78
N GLY A 2 -59.52 -34.19 5.87
CA GLY A 2 -58.56 -34.05 6.95
C GLY A 2 -57.22 -34.57 6.40
N LEU A 3 -56.46 -33.73 5.69
CA LEU A 3 -55.14 -34.08 5.14
C LEU A 3 -54.12 -34.16 6.30
N PRO A 4 -53.24 -35.17 6.37
CA PRO A 4 -52.16 -35.18 7.35
C PRO A 4 -51.08 -34.15 6.98
N GLY A 5 -50.72 -33.34 7.96
CA GLY A 5 -49.83 -32.19 7.83
C GLY A 5 -48.38 -32.55 7.57
N GLY A 6 -47.75 -31.75 6.72
CA GLY A 6 -46.30 -31.75 6.52
C GLY A 6 -45.57 -31.30 7.79
N GLU A 7 -44.62 -32.12 8.21
CA GLU A 7 -43.62 -31.76 9.21
C GLU A 7 -42.77 -30.63 8.64
N ARG A 8 -42.81 -29.45 9.27
CA ARG A 8 -41.88 -28.36 8.98
C ARG A 8 -40.56 -28.72 9.67
N GLU A 9 -39.61 -29.18 8.88
CA GLU A 9 -38.22 -29.34 9.29
C GLU A 9 -37.68 -27.98 9.75
N ALA A 10 -37.19 -27.90 10.99
CA ALA A 10 -36.59 -26.68 11.52
C ALA A 10 -35.30 -26.37 10.72
N PRO A 11 -35.04 -25.10 10.36
CA PRO A 11 -33.79 -24.77 9.67
C PRO A 11 -32.59 -25.14 10.55
N PRO A 12 -31.50 -25.68 9.98
CA PRO A 12 -30.31 -26.04 10.75
C PRO A 12 -29.77 -24.81 11.49
N PRO A 13 -29.16 -25.00 12.68
CA PRO A 13 -28.57 -23.89 13.42
C PRO A 13 -27.58 -23.18 12.51
N ARG A 14 -27.74 -21.86 12.38
CA ARG A 14 -26.78 -21.02 11.67
C ARG A 14 -25.43 -21.24 12.33
N THR A 15 -24.49 -21.82 11.59
CA THR A 15 -23.09 -21.81 11.96
C THR A 15 -22.71 -20.36 12.30
N PRO A 16 -22.11 -20.08 13.46
CA PRO A 16 -21.62 -18.74 13.72
C PRO A 16 -20.67 -18.36 12.58
N SER A 17 -20.94 -17.20 11.97
CA SER A 17 -20.04 -16.56 11.02
C SER A 17 -18.63 -16.56 11.61
N PRO A 18 -17.56 -16.79 10.83
CA PRO A 18 -16.21 -16.75 11.36
C PRO A 18 -16.01 -15.40 12.02
N GLU A 19 -15.78 -15.46 13.33
CA GLU A 19 -15.62 -14.33 14.21
C GLU A 19 -14.61 -13.36 13.59
N GLY A 20 -15.04 -12.11 13.51
CA GLY A 20 -14.23 -11.02 13.02
C GLY A 20 -12.88 -11.05 13.71
N HIS A 21 -11.83 -11.04 12.90
CA HIS A 21 -10.52 -10.59 13.30
C HIS A 21 -10.71 -9.30 14.09
N THR A 22 -10.53 -9.31 15.41
CA THR A 22 -10.61 -8.10 16.24
C THR A 22 -9.51 -7.19 15.71
N PRO A 23 -9.82 -6.11 14.97
CA PRO A 23 -8.78 -5.18 14.57
C PRO A 23 -8.20 -4.64 15.87
N GLY A 24 -6.88 -4.46 15.92
CA GLY A 24 -6.22 -3.69 16.96
C GLY A 24 -7.04 -2.43 17.25
N GLY A 25 -7.13 -2.05 18.53
CA GLY A 25 -8.06 -1.00 18.97
C GLY A 25 -7.94 0.28 18.13
N VAL A 26 -8.90 1.20 18.25
CA VAL A 26 -9.00 2.43 17.42
C VAL A 26 -7.65 3.12 17.09
N ALA A 27 -6.70 3.11 18.02
CA ALA A 27 -5.34 3.61 17.80
C ALA A 27 -4.58 2.92 16.65
N ASP A 28 -4.64 1.59 16.55
CA ASP A 28 -3.97 0.79 15.51
C ASP A 28 -4.61 1.04 14.14
N GLU A 29 -5.94 1.16 14.10
CA GLU A 29 -6.67 1.51 12.87
C GLU A 29 -6.30 2.92 12.36
N VAL A 30 -6.21 3.89 13.28
CA VAL A 30 -5.75 5.26 12.96
C VAL A 30 -4.29 5.25 12.48
N ALA A 31 -3.42 4.46 13.10
CA ALA A 31 -2.02 4.33 12.68
C ALA A 31 -1.91 3.75 11.27
N ARG A 32 -2.67 2.68 10.97
CA ARG A 32 -2.73 2.06 9.64
C ARG A 32 -3.24 3.05 8.59
N TYR A 33 -4.31 3.79 8.89
CA TYR A 33 -4.82 4.83 7.99
C TYR A 33 -3.75 5.88 7.66
N ARG A 34 -3.04 6.38 8.68
CA ARG A 34 -1.94 7.35 8.49
C ARG A 34 -0.81 6.79 7.64
N ALA A 35 -0.45 5.53 7.83
CA ALA A 35 0.58 4.86 7.02
C ALA A 35 0.18 4.83 5.54
N TRP A 36 -1.07 4.47 5.23
CA TRP A 36 -1.57 4.52 3.84
C TRP A 36 -1.56 5.94 3.26
N GLN A 37 -1.93 6.96 4.04
CA GLN A 37 -1.83 8.36 3.58
C GLN A 37 -0.38 8.76 3.26
N ALA A 38 0.59 8.31 4.06
CA ALA A 38 2.00 8.55 3.78
C ALA A 38 2.46 7.84 2.49
N VAL A 39 2.01 6.61 2.25
CA VAL A 39 2.26 5.87 0.99
C VAL A 39 1.67 6.63 -0.22
N ALA A 40 0.42 7.07 -0.12
CA ALA A 40 -0.24 7.85 -1.16
C ALA A 40 0.54 9.13 -1.50
N ALA A 41 0.95 9.86 -0.47
CA ALA A 41 1.74 11.08 -0.61
C ALA A 41 3.11 10.82 -1.26
N ALA A 42 3.81 9.77 -0.84
CA ALA A 42 5.11 9.39 -1.40
C ALA A 42 5.03 8.99 -2.87
N LEU A 43 3.93 8.35 -3.28
CA LEU A 43 3.66 8.01 -4.67
C LEU A 43 3.15 9.20 -5.49
N GLY A 44 2.63 10.25 -4.85
CA GLY A 44 1.97 11.37 -5.54
C GLY A 44 0.65 10.96 -6.19
N GLY A 45 -0.05 9.98 -5.62
CA GLY A 45 -1.28 9.40 -6.17
C GLY A 45 -2.36 9.18 -5.12
N ARG A 46 -3.56 8.78 -5.56
CA ARG A 46 -4.70 8.46 -4.71
C ARG A 46 -4.85 6.95 -4.63
N ILE A 47 -4.75 6.40 -3.43
CA ILE A 47 -5.04 4.98 -3.18
C ILE A 47 -6.53 4.74 -3.37
N THR A 48 -6.88 3.66 -4.07
CA THR A 48 -8.26 3.26 -4.36
C THR A 48 -8.63 1.89 -3.81
N LEU A 49 -7.65 1.00 -3.65
CA LEU A 49 -7.83 -0.32 -3.05
C LEU A 49 -6.52 -0.75 -2.40
N VAL A 50 -6.56 -1.28 -1.19
CA VAL A 50 -5.35 -1.77 -0.48
C VAL A 50 -5.30 -3.30 -0.48
N PRO A 51 -4.16 -3.93 -0.12
CA PRO A 51 -4.08 -5.38 -0.04
C PRO A 51 -5.08 -5.92 0.97
N GLY A 52 -5.60 -7.12 0.71
CA GLY A 52 -6.54 -7.80 1.59
C GLY A 52 -7.98 -7.30 1.51
N GLU A 53 -8.26 -6.14 0.89
CA GLU A 53 -9.64 -5.69 0.66
C GLU A 53 -10.36 -6.54 -0.40
N ALA A 54 -11.67 -6.66 -0.28
CA ALA A 54 -12.48 -7.33 -1.30
C ALA A 54 -12.60 -6.42 -2.53
N TYR A 55 -12.51 -7.00 -3.73
CA TYR A 55 -12.77 -6.26 -4.95
C TYR A 55 -14.23 -5.75 -4.98
N PRO A 56 -14.49 -4.54 -5.51
CA PRO A 56 -15.85 -4.08 -5.76
C PRO A 56 -16.62 -5.08 -6.64
N GLU A 57 -17.92 -5.24 -6.38
CA GLU A 57 -18.77 -6.23 -7.08
C GLU A 57 -18.72 -6.06 -8.61
N ALA A 58 -18.70 -4.82 -9.10
CA ALA A 58 -18.58 -4.52 -10.52
C ALA A 58 -17.28 -5.07 -11.14
N VAL A 59 -16.17 -5.04 -10.39
CA VAL A 59 -14.88 -5.61 -10.81
C VAL A 59 -14.98 -7.14 -10.82
N ARG A 60 -15.52 -7.75 -9.74
CA ARG A 60 -15.72 -9.22 -9.64
C ARG A 60 -16.59 -9.77 -10.78
N ARG A 61 -17.66 -9.07 -11.14
CA ARG A 61 -18.56 -9.46 -12.23
C ARG A 61 -17.86 -9.43 -13.58
N ARG A 62 -17.00 -8.42 -13.82
CA ARG A 62 -16.28 -8.27 -15.08
C ARG A 62 -15.09 -9.24 -15.20
N PHE A 63 -14.44 -9.55 -14.07
CA PHE A 63 -13.23 -10.37 -14.01
C PHE A 63 -13.38 -11.48 -12.95
N PRO A 64 -14.16 -12.54 -13.23
CA PRO A 64 -14.47 -13.58 -12.24
C PRO A 64 -13.25 -14.42 -11.83
N GLY A 65 -12.19 -14.43 -12.64
CA GLY A 65 -10.95 -15.16 -12.37
C GLY A 65 -9.96 -14.45 -11.44
N LEU A 66 -10.29 -13.26 -10.93
CA LEU A 66 -9.45 -12.58 -9.94
C LEU A 66 -9.46 -13.34 -8.60
N PRO A 67 -8.41 -13.20 -7.77
CA PRO A 67 -8.42 -13.68 -6.40
C PRO A 67 -9.62 -13.12 -5.60
N GLU A 68 -9.94 -13.77 -4.48
CA GLU A 68 -11.05 -13.33 -3.61
C GLU A 68 -10.78 -11.94 -3.00
N ARG A 69 -9.53 -11.71 -2.59
CA ARG A 69 -9.06 -10.45 -2.03
C ARG A 69 -7.99 -9.84 -2.91
N HIS A 70 -7.90 -8.52 -2.85
CA HIS A 70 -6.92 -7.74 -3.58
C HIS A 70 -5.50 -8.06 -3.07
N MET A 71 -4.57 -8.35 -3.98
CA MET A 71 -3.22 -8.83 -3.62
C MET A 71 -2.15 -7.73 -3.69
N GLY A 72 -2.57 -6.47 -3.80
CA GLY A 72 -1.65 -5.34 -3.98
C GLY A 72 -2.30 -4.01 -3.61
N LEU A 73 -1.71 -2.92 -4.09
CA LEU A 73 -2.12 -1.55 -3.82
C LEU A 73 -2.47 -0.88 -5.15
N ASP A 74 -3.73 -0.44 -5.29
CA ASP A 74 -4.20 0.24 -6.49
C ASP A 74 -4.14 1.75 -6.28
N VAL A 75 -3.37 2.42 -7.14
CA VAL A 75 -3.12 3.86 -7.05
C VAL A 75 -3.49 4.52 -8.37
N VAL A 76 -4.32 5.55 -8.28
CA VAL A 76 -4.62 6.44 -9.40
C VAL A 76 -3.68 7.64 -9.36
N TYR A 77 -3.05 7.95 -10.48
CA TYR A 77 -2.28 9.14 -10.73
C TYR A 77 -3.10 10.11 -11.58
N GLY A 78 -3.05 11.41 -11.25
CA GLY A 78 -3.75 12.44 -12.04
C GLY A 78 -5.27 12.22 -12.19
N ASP A 79 -5.75 12.26 -13.45
CA ASP A 79 -7.17 12.19 -13.80
C ASP A 79 -7.60 10.73 -14.06
N PRO A 80 -8.44 10.12 -13.17
CA PRO A 80 -8.87 8.72 -13.29
C PRO A 80 -9.66 8.42 -14.57
N ARG A 81 -10.08 9.43 -15.34
CA ARG A 81 -10.82 9.23 -16.59
C ARG A 81 -9.92 9.14 -17.81
N LYS A 82 -8.67 9.59 -17.70
CA LYS A 82 -7.72 9.70 -18.82
C LYS A 82 -6.60 8.69 -18.72
N GLY A 83 -6.02 8.54 -17.54
CA GLY A 83 -4.74 7.86 -17.37
C GLY A 83 -3.60 8.57 -18.11
N GLY A 84 -2.48 7.86 -18.23
CA GLY A 84 -1.28 8.35 -18.90
C GLY A 84 -0.34 9.20 -18.08
N ASP A 85 -0.66 9.38 -16.80
CA ASP A 85 0.24 9.97 -15.84
C ASP A 85 1.50 9.09 -15.64
N PRO A 86 2.69 9.68 -15.47
CA PRO A 86 3.92 8.92 -15.25
C PRO A 86 3.90 8.12 -13.95
N VAL A 87 4.10 6.82 -14.04
CA VAL A 87 4.28 5.92 -12.90
C VAL A 87 5.75 5.91 -12.52
N ARG A 88 6.07 6.57 -11.41
CA ARG A 88 7.45 6.66 -10.91
C ARG A 88 7.72 5.59 -9.87
N SER A 89 8.89 4.96 -9.94
CA SER A 89 9.33 4.03 -8.90
C SER A 89 9.70 4.81 -7.64
N PRO A 90 9.18 4.46 -6.45
CA PRO A 90 9.74 4.94 -5.18
C PRO A 90 10.93 4.07 -4.71
N PHE A 91 11.26 3.01 -5.45
CA PHE A 91 12.23 2.00 -5.05
C PHE A 91 13.57 2.13 -5.79
N VAL A 92 14.64 1.77 -5.10
CA VAL A 92 15.90 1.37 -5.73
C VAL A 92 15.80 -0.11 -6.07
N GLY A 93 16.14 -0.48 -7.30
CA GLY A 93 16.09 -1.89 -7.70
C GLY A 93 16.64 -2.16 -9.11
N ARG A 94 16.42 -3.38 -9.57
CA ARG A 94 16.75 -3.83 -10.93
C ARG A 94 15.50 -4.43 -11.57
N VAL A 95 15.20 -4.04 -12.80
CA VAL A 95 14.14 -4.69 -13.58
C VAL A 95 14.54 -6.15 -13.80
N VAL A 96 13.66 -7.08 -13.44
CA VAL A 96 13.85 -8.52 -13.65
C VAL A 96 12.87 -9.10 -14.66
N ASP A 97 11.74 -8.45 -14.88
CA ASP A 97 10.76 -8.86 -15.89
C ASP A 97 9.98 -7.65 -16.43
N VAL A 98 9.59 -7.72 -17.70
CA VAL A 98 8.72 -6.77 -18.39
C VAL A 98 7.87 -7.57 -19.37
N GLY A 99 6.55 -7.46 -19.28
CA GLY A 99 5.68 -8.29 -20.10
C GLY A 99 4.23 -7.86 -20.12
N GLU A 100 3.42 -8.66 -20.80
CA GLU A 100 1.98 -8.53 -20.87
C GLU A 100 1.33 -9.81 -20.32
N HIS A 101 0.29 -9.65 -19.51
CA HIS A 101 -0.47 -10.77 -18.94
C HIS A 101 -1.97 -10.47 -18.98
N PRO A 102 -2.85 -11.44 -19.25
CA PRO A 102 -4.29 -11.19 -19.35
C PRO A 102 -4.91 -10.48 -18.14
N GLN A 103 -4.42 -10.77 -16.92
CA GLN A 103 -4.90 -10.12 -15.70
C GLN A 103 -4.12 -8.85 -15.35
N TYR A 104 -2.79 -8.83 -15.53
CA TYR A 104 -1.98 -7.69 -15.09
C TYR A 104 -1.84 -6.61 -16.18
N GLY A 105 -2.26 -6.90 -17.41
CA GLY A 105 -1.97 -6.05 -18.55
C GLY A 105 -0.46 -5.96 -18.77
N ASN A 106 0.00 -4.78 -19.17
CA ASN A 106 1.42 -4.49 -19.23
C ASN A 106 1.96 -4.32 -17.82
N TYR A 107 3.06 -5.01 -17.50
CA TYR A 107 3.66 -4.97 -16.18
C TYR A 107 5.19 -4.90 -16.24
N ILE A 108 5.77 -4.38 -15.16
CA ILE A 108 7.20 -4.41 -14.87
C ILE A 108 7.39 -5.03 -13.49
N VAL A 109 8.39 -5.90 -13.35
CA VAL A 109 8.82 -6.44 -12.06
C VAL A 109 10.23 -5.92 -11.75
N LEU A 110 10.38 -5.36 -10.56
CA LEU A 110 11.64 -4.94 -9.97
C LEU A 110 12.06 -5.94 -8.89
N ASP A 111 13.32 -6.35 -8.89
CA ASP A 111 13.97 -6.90 -7.70
C ASP A 111 14.56 -5.73 -6.91
N VAL A 112 14.11 -5.59 -5.65
CA VAL A 112 14.49 -4.50 -4.74
C VAL A 112 15.38 -5.01 -3.58
N GLY A 113 15.83 -6.26 -3.68
CA GLY A 113 16.67 -6.92 -2.68
C GLY A 113 15.89 -7.67 -1.60
N ASP A 114 16.63 -8.40 -0.76
CA ASP A 114 16.11 -9.18 0.38
C ASP A 114 15.02 -10.20 0.00
N GLY A 115 15.09 -10.72 -1.23
CA GLY A 115 14.09 -11.66 -1.76
C GLY A 115 12.72 -11.05 -2.00
N ILE A 116 12.64 -9.71 -2.09
CA ILE A 116 11.41 -8.97 -2.40
C ILE A 116 11.43 -8.49 -3.84
N GLN A 117 10.32 -8.72 -4.53
CA GLN A 117 10.04 -8.15 -5.83
C GLN A 117 8.85 -7.20 -5.74
N VAL A 118 8.86 -6.18 -6.58
CA VAL A 118 7.76 -5.23 -6.74
C VAL A 118 7.25 -5.32 -8.16
N LYS A 119 5.96 -5.56 -8.36
CA LYS A 119 5.32 -5.49 -9.67
C LYS A 119 4.50 -4.21 -9.78
N ALA A 120 4.69 -3.46 -10.86
CA ALA A 120 3.79 -2.40 -11.29
C ALA A 120 3.04 -2.88 -12.53
N ALA A 121 1.71 -2.85 -12.49
CA ALA A 121 0.83 -3.44 -13.51
C ALA A 121 -0.23 -2.44 -14.01
N HIS A 122 -1.02 -2.87 -14.99
CA HIS A 122 -2.04 -2.10 -15.72
C HIS A 122 -1.50 -0.93 -16.54
N LEU A 123 -0.19 -0.90 -16.82
CA LEU A 123 0.44 0.18 -17.58
C LEU A 123 -0.12 0.25 -19.01
N GLN A 124 -0.23 1.44 -19.60
CA GLN A 124 -0.56 1.56 -21.03
C GLN A 124 0.67 1.59 -21.92
N ALA A 125 1.82 1.99 -21.36
CA ALA A 125 3.10 2.04 -22.06
C ALA A 125 4.25 1.89 -21.06
N PHE A 126 5.35 1.30 -21.51
CA PHE A 126 6.57 1.19 -20.72
C PHE A 126 7.42 2.45 -20.83
N GLY A 127 8.14 2.78 -19.75
CA GLY A 127 9.12 3.84 -19.73
C GLY A 127 10.31 3.53 -20.64
N VAL A 128 11.01 4.57 -21.08
CA VAL A 128 12.12 4.44 -22.03
C VAL A 128 13.22 3.53 -21.45
N GLY A 129 13.52 2.46 -22.18
CA GLY A 129 14.61 1.54 -21.84
C GLY A 129 14.29 0.57 -20.69
N MET A 130 13.03 0.49 -20.23
CA MET A 130 12.57 -0.51 -19.26
C MET A 130 12.65 -1.91 -19.87
N ARG A 131 13.63 -2.68 -19.41
CA ARG A 131 13.92 -4.06 -19.83
C ARG A 131 14.68 -4.79 -18.72
N PRO A 132 14.62 -6.13 -18.67
CA PRO A 132 15.40 -6.90 -17.70
C PRO A 132 16.87 -6.48 -17.66
N GLY A 133 17.41 -6.34 -16.45
CA GLY A 133 18.78 -5.89 -16.16
C GLY A 133 18.92 -4.37 -15.92
N ARG A 134 17.94 -3.55 -16.32
CA ARG A 134 17.95 -2.09 -16.11
C ARG A 134 17.92 -1.76 -14.61
N GLU A 135 18.83 -0.91 -14.16
CA GLU A 135 18.77 -0.33 -12.81
C GLU A 135 17.71 0.77 -12.75
N VAL A 136 17.01 0.82 -11.62
CA VAL A 136 15.93 1.76 -11.33
C VAL A 136 16.26 2.46 -10.03
N LYS A 137 16.12 3.79 -10.03
CA LYS A 137 16.25 4.65 -8.85
C LYS A 137 14.90 5.29 -8.53
N PRO A 138 14.71 5.76 -7.28
CA PRO A 138 13.56 6.57 -6.92
C PRO A 138 13.36 7.73 -7.90
N GLY A 139 12.15 7.90 -8.39
CA GLY A 139 11.76 8.93 -9.36
C GLY A 139 11.84 8.51 -10.83
N ASP A 140 12.53 7.41 -11.16
CA ASP A 140 12.57 6.86 -12.52
C ASP A 140 11.17 6.47 -12.99
N VAL A 141 10.84 6.82 -14.23
CA VAL A 141 9.54 6.51 -14.85
C VAL A 141 9.53 5.07 -15.34
N LEU A 142 8.74 4.21 -14.69
CA LEU A 142 8.53 2.82 -15.08
C LEU A 142 7.63 2.71 -16.31
N GLY A 143 6.65 3.60 -16.43
CA GLY A 143 5.69 3.59 -17.51
C GLY A 143 4.65 4.66 -17.34
N LEU A 144 3.59 4.55 -18.14
CA LEU A 144 2.43 5.42 -18.06
C LEU A 144 1.25 4.61 -17.51
N GLU A 145 0.54 5.22 -16.57
CA GLU A 145 -0.68 4.65 -16.00
C GLU A 145 -1.68 4.30 -17.11
N GLY A 146 -2.33 3.15 -16.99
CA GLY A 146 -3.30 2.68 -17.96
C GLY A 146 -4.41 1.86 -17.34
N ALA A 147 -5.14 1.17 -18.21
CA ALA A 147 -6.23 0.26 -17.84
C ALA A 147 -6.12 -1.07 -18.60
N THR A 148 -4.89 -1.55 -18.83
CA THR A 148 -4.66 -2.81 -19.56
C THR A 148 -4.91 -4.03 -18.66
N GLY A 149 -5.28 -5.18 -19.24
CA GLY A 149 -5.59 -6.39 -18.47
C GLY A 149 -6.91 -6.31 -17.70
N ALA A 150 -6.94 -6.84 -16.47
CA ALA A 150 -8.13 -6.92 -15.63
C ALA A 150 -8.37 -5.62 -14.83
N ALA A 151 -8.45 -4.49 -15.53
CA ALA A 151 -8.71 -3.17 -14.96
C ALA A 151 -10.07 -2.61 -15.42
N THR A 152 -10.82 -1.96 -14.53
CA THR A 152 -12.09 -1.28 -14.88
C THR A 152 -11.91 0.18 -15.31
N GLY A 153 -10.74 0.76 -15.06
CA GLY A 153 -10.37 2.13 -15.43
C GLY A 153 -8.90 2.39 -15.11
N PRO A 154 -8.36 3.57 -15.49
CA PRO A 154 -6.98 3.95 -15.24
C PRO A 154 -6.57 3.85 -13.77
N HIS A 155 -5.55 3.05 -13.49
CA HIS A 155 -4.83 2.97 -12.21
C HIS A 155 -3.53 2.16 -12.41
N THR A 156 -2.63 2.21 -11.44
CA THR A 156 -1.49 1.30 -11.33
C THR A 156 -1.70 0.34 -10.17
N HIS A 157 -1.57 -0.95 -10.44
CA HIS A 157 -1.56 -1.98 -9.41
C HIS A 157 -0.12 -2.28 -8.98
N TRP A 158 0.18 -2.06 -7.70
CA TRP A 158 1.46 -2.34 -7.07
C TRP A 158 1.40 -3.60 -6.22
N GLU A 159 2.20 -4.61 -6.57
CA GLU A 159 2.24 -5.87 -5.83
C GLU A 159 3.62 -6.07 -5.19
N LEU A 160 3.67 -6.22 -3.86
CA LEU A 160 4.88 -6.67 -3.18
C LEU A 160 4.87 -8.21 -3.15
N ARG A 161 5.97 -8.83 -3.57
CA ARG A 161 6.11 -10.28 -3.63
C ARG A 161 7.30 -10.74 -2.80
N ARG A 162 7.08 -11.65 -1.85
CA ARG A 162 8.12 -12.30 -1.05
C ARG A 162 8.19 -13.78 -1.43
N GLY A 163 9.37 -14.25 -1.84
CA GLY A 163 9.53 -15.65 -2.28
C GLY A 163 8.60 -16.01 -3.45
N GLY A 164 8.34 -15.06 -4.36
CA GLY A 164 7.46 -15.23 -5.51
C GLY A 164 5.96 -15.16 -5.23
N ARG A 165 5.54 -15.01 -3.96
CA ARG A 165 4.12 -14.90 -3.58
C ARG A 165 3.74 -13.46 -3.22
N PRO A 166 2.56 -12.96 -3.64
CA PRO A 166 2.11 -11.63 -3.24
C PRO A 166 1.86 -11.53 -1.73
N VAL A 167 2.16 -10.36 -1.17
CA VAL A 167 1.89 -10.02 0.23
C VAL A 167 0.49 -9.40 0.31
N ALA A 168 -0.46 -10.15 0.87
CA ALA A 168 -1.86 -9.75 0.98
C ALA A 168 -2.21 -9.09 2.33
N ASP A 169 -1.40 -9.33 3.36
CA ASP A 169 -1.62 -8.75 4.67
C ASP A 169 -1.28 -7.24 4.65
N PRO A 170 -2.23 -6.36 5.02
CA PRO A 170 -2.01 -4.92 4.97
C PRO A 170 -0.84 -4.44 5.83
N ASP A 171 -0.65 -5.04 7.01
CA ASP A 171 0.36 -4.60 7.97
C ASP A 171 1.76 -5.07 7.52
N GLU A 172 1.89 -6.31 7.03
CA GLU A 172 3.12 -6.79 6.38
C GLU A 172 3.46 -5.95 5.15
N PHE A 173 2.47 -5.60 4.33
CA PHE A 173 2.67 -4.77 3.14
C PHE A 173 3.23 -3.39 3.52
N LEU A 174 2.61 -2.71 4.49
CA LEU A 174 3.07 -1.39 4.96
C LEU A 174 4.49 -1.45 5.54
N GLN A 175 4.79 -2.46 6.36
CA GLN A 175 6.13 -2.64 6.93
C GLN A 175 7.19 -2.85 5.84
N LEU A 176 6.88 -3.65 4.82
CA LEU A 176 7.78 -3.85 3.70
C LEU A 176 7.93 -2.59 2.86
N TRP A 177 6.83 -1.92 2.55
CA TRP A 177 6.84 -0.67 1.79
C TRP A 177 7.75 0.36 2.46
N GLU A 178 7.52 0.64 3.75
CA GLU A 178 8.29 1.60 4.52
C GLU A 178 9.78 1.24 4.53
N ARG A 179 10.10 -0.04 4.76
CA ARG A 179 11.50 -0.52 4.76
C ARG A 179 12.19 -0.34 3.41
N LEU A 180 11.46 -0.53 2.31
CA LEU A 180 12.00 -0.46 0.95
C LEU A 180 12.15 0.97 0.43
N THR A 181 11.31 1.89 0.91
CA THR A 181 11.34 3.31 0.50
C THR A 181 12.10 4.21 1.47
N ARG A 182 12.50 3.71 2.64
CA ARG A 182 13.38 4.44 3.55
C ARG A 182 14.73 4.68 2.86
N GLU A 183 15.22 5.92 2.91
CA GLU A 183 16.54 6.26 2.36
C GLU A 183 17.59 5.30 2.93
N LYS A 184 18.22 4.50 2.06
CA LYS A 184 19.41 3.73 2.43
C LYS A 184 20.54 4.74 2.55
N PRO A 185 21.20 4.90 3.72
CA PRO A 185 22.34 5.81 3.81
C PRO A 185 23.39 5.38 2.78
N GLU A 186 23.83 6.32 1.96
CA GLU A 186 24.86 6.07 0.95
C GLU A 186 26.10 5.48 1.63
N GLY A 187 26.50 4.27 1.25
CA GLY A 187 27.77 3.67 1.68
C GLY A 187 27.73 2.40 2.55
N ALA A 188 26.58 1.76 2.77
CA ALA A 188 26.56 0.48 3.49
C ALA A 188 27.05 -0.70 2.62
N ARG A 189 28.38 -0.82 2.48
CA ARG A 189 29.02 -2.14 2.35
C ARG A 189 28.62 -2.97 3.57
N SER A 190 28.33 -4.24 3.34
CA SER A 190 28.04 -5.24 4.38
C SER A 190 29.01 -5.14 5.56
N GLY A 191 28.52 -4.66 6.70
CA GLY A 191 29.26 -4.58 7.95
C GLY A 191 28.29 -4.44 9.12
N GLY A 192 28.27 -5.45 9.98
CA GLY A 192 27.72 -5.51 11.34
C GLY A 192 26.53 -4.60 11.69
N ALA A 193 25.38 -5.23 11.99
CA ALA A 193 24.28 -4.57 12.68
C ALA A 193 24.76 -3.90 13.99
N PRO A 194 24.40 -2.63 14.28
CA PRO A 194 24.39 -2.13 15.63
C PRO A 194 23.07 -2.53 16.29
N THR A 195 23.17 -3.40 17.28
CA THR A 195 22.13 -3.68 18.27
C THR A 195 21.82 -2.42 19.06
N GLY A 196 20.61 -1.89 18.88
CA GLY A 196 20.04 -0.82 19.68
C GLY A 196 18.60 -0.62 19.25
N GLU A 197 17.66 -1.18 20.01
CA GLU A 197 16.23 -1.12 19.70
C GLU A 197 15.75 0.35 19.81
N LEU A 198 15.49 1.00 18.67
CA LEU A 198 14.93 2.35 18.61
C LEU A 198 13.47 2.30 19.12
N ARG A 199 13.11 3.14 20.09
CA ARG A 199 11.75 3.22 20.66
C ARG A 199 11.23 4.65 20.61
N ILE A 200 9.92 4.80 20.43
CA ILE A 200 9.22 6.10 20.42
C ILE A 200 8.32 6.16 21.65
N ARG A 201 8.40 7.25 22.41
CA ARG A 201 7.59 7.51 23.60
C ARG A 201 6.78 8.79 23.44
N ILE A 202 5.56 8.80 23.97
CA ILE A 202 4.72 10.00 24.08
C ILE A 202 4.83 10.52 25.51
N GLU A 203 5.19 11.79 25.66
CA GLU A 203 5.24 12.49 26.95
C GLU A 203 3.84 12.97 27.37
N GLY A 204 3.66 13.29 28.65
CA GLY A 204 2.37 13.75 29.18
C GLY A 204 1.86 15.08 28.58
N ASP A 205 2.71 15.82 27.88
CA ASP A 205 2.38 17.02 27.11
C ASP A 205 2.09 16.73 25.62
N GLY A 206 2.01 15.45 25.24
CA GLY A 206 1.73 15.00 23.88
C GLY A 206 2.93 14.99 22.93
N ARG A 207 4.14 15.33 23.40
CA ARG A 207 5.33 15.34 22.55
C ARG A 207 5.92 13.94 22.34
N LEU A 208 6.43 13.71 21.14
CA LEU A 208 7.14 12.49 20.76
C LEU A 208 8.63 12.59 21.12
N ARG A 209 9.15 11.55 21.76
CA ARG A 209 10.56 11.38 22.14
C ARG A 209 11.14 10.10 21.55
N LEU A 210 12.42 10.12 21.19
CA LEU A 210 13.14 8.99 20.63
C LEU A 210 14.14 8.42 21.64
N GLU A 211 14.01 7.14 21.96
CA GLU A 211 14.94 6.37 22.78
C GLU A 211 15.78 5.44 21.88
N GLY A 212 17.05 5.24 22.23
CA GLY A 212 17.95 4.38 21.44
C GLY A 212 18.69 5.08 20.31
N VAL A 213 18.56 6.41 20.14
CA VAL A 213 19.40 7.22 19.24
C VAL A 213 20.66 7.68 19.99
N PRO A 214 21.87 7.19 19.66
CA PRO A 214 23.09 7.51 20.42
C PRO A 214 23.55 8.97 20.29
N ASP A 215 23.31 9.58 19.12
CA ASP A 215 23.69 10.96 18.84
C ASP A 215 22.59 11.94 19.34
N PRO A 216 22.88 12.79 20.34
CA PRO A 216 21.90 13.69 20.92
C PRO A 216 21.50 14.84 19.97
N ALA A 217 22.34 15.22 19.01
CA ALA A 217 21.98 16.22 18.00
C ALA A 217 20.98 15.65 16.99
N ARG A 218 21.28 14.45 16.46
CA ARG A 218 20.36 13.72 15.57
C ARG A 218 19.05 13.37 16.24
N ARG A 219 19.09 12.97 17.52
CA ARG A 219 17.88 12.71 18.31
C ARG A 219 16.98 13.95 18.36
N ARG A 220 17.55 15.11 18.70
CA ARG A 220 16.79 16.38 18.80
C ARG A 220 16.21 16.82 17.47
N GLU A 221 16.96 16.67 16.39
CA GLU A 221 16.51 16.99 15.04
C GLU A 221 15.33 16.11 14.61
N ALA A 222 15.43 14.80 14.83
CA ALA A 222 14.38 13.85 14.52
C ALA A 222 13.12 14.05 15.40
N GLU A 223 13.29 14.30 16.71
CA GLU A 223 12.17 14.66 17.59
C GLU A 223 11.48 15.96 17.14
N ALA A 224 12.24 16.97 16.71
CA ALA A 224 11.67 18.22 16.22
C ALA A 224 10.88 18.03 14.93
N ALA A 225 11.38 17.20 14.00
CA ALA A 225 10.66 16.86 12.78
C ALA A 225 9.35 16.10 13.07
N LEU A 226 9.39 15.10 13.96
CA LEU A 226 8.21 14.32 14.35
C LEU A 226 7.14 15.19 15.03
N ASN A 227 7.54 16.06 15.95
CA ASN A 227 6.61 16.94 16.66
C ASN A 227 6.03 18.05 15.77
N ARG A 228 6.79 18.56 14.78
CA ARG A 228 6.25 19.48 13.77
C ARG A 228 5.20 18.81 12.89
N GLY A 229 5.49 17.61 12.38
CA GLY A 229 4.53 16.83 11.59
C GLY A 229 3.25 16.50 12.37
N LEU A 230 3.37 16.22 13.68
CA LEU A 230 2.21 16.03 14.55
C LEU A 230 1.37 17.30 14.70
N ALA A 231 2.00 18.46 14.87
CA ALA A 231 1.31 19.74 14.99
C ALA A 231 0.56 20.11 13.69
N GLU A 232 1.22 19.97 12.54
CA GLU A 232 0.62 20.24 11.22
C GLU A 232 -0.57 19.31 10.94
N ALA A 233 -0.45 18.02 11.28
CA ALA A 233 -1.55 17.07 11.11
C ALA A 233 -2.77 17.40 12.00
N LEU A 234 -2.55 17.91 13.21
CA LEU A 234 -3.62 18.33 14.12
C LEU A 234 -4.30 19.62 13.64
N GLU A 235 -3.56 20.55 13.04
CA GLU A 235 -4.15 21.78 12.46
C GLU A 235 -5.07 21.47 11.26
N VAL A 236 -4.71 20.50 10.43
CA VAL A 236 -5.53 20.06 9.28
C VAL A 236 -6.85 19.41 9.74
N VAL A 237 -6.84 18.64 10.83
CA VAL A 237 -8.06 18.02 11.38
C VAL A 237 -9.02 19.06 11.96
N HIS A 238 -8.52 20.21 12.42
CA HIS A 238 -9.34 21.28 13.00
C HIS A 238 -9.82 22.35 12.02
N ARG A 239 -9.46 22.25 10.73
CA ARG A 239 -9.93 23.17 9.68
C ARG A 239 -10.73 22.40 8.62
N PRO A 240 -12.07 22.33 8.71
CA PRO A 240 -12.86 21.74 7.62
C PRO A 240 -12.64 22.56 6.33
N PRO A 241 -12.59 21.89 5.15
CA PRO A 241 -12.42 22.57 3.88
C PRO A 241 -13.58 23.55 3.59
N GLU A 242 -13.25 24.75 3.09
CA GLU A 242 -14.14 25.92 2.93
C GLU A 242 -15.31 25.74 1.94
N ASN A 243 -15.41 24.59 1.28
CA ASN A 243 -16.36 24.30 0.21
C ASN A 243 -17.52 23.38 0.59
N TRP A 244 -17.76 23.12 1.89
CA TRP A 244 -18.99 22.44 2.36
C TRP A 244 -20.09 23.45 2.73
N ARG A 245 -20.73 24.06 1.73
CA ARG A 245 -22.07 24.68 1.87
C ARG A 245 -23.03 24.11 0.82
N GLY A 246 -23.89 23.21 1.31
CA GLY A 246 -25.28 23.01 0.91
C GLY A 246 -25.62 22.86 -0.57
N GLY A 247 -25.97 21.63 -0.96
CA GLY A 247 -26.82 21.28 -2.10
C GLY A 247 -27.48 19.94 -1.81
#